data_AF-A0A2H5X9X6-F1
#
_entry.id   AF-A0A2H5X9X6-F1
#
_cell.length_a   1.000
_cell.length_b   1.000
_cell.length_c   1.000
_cell.angle_alpha   90.00
_cell.angle_beta   90.00
_cell.angle_gamma   90.00
#
_symmetry.space_group_name_H-M   'P 1'
#
loop_
_entity.id
_entity.type
_entity.pdbx_description
1 polymer ?
#
loop_
_entity_poly.entity_id
_entity_poly.type
_entity_poly.pdbx_seq_one_letter_code
_entity_poly.pdbx_strand_id
1 'polypeptide(L)'
;MFQPVQDGTINWLFIGGTLVVGGGLLALLHGFAPPVRRWVIAILTFLAGLYFALEFFMPRHNVLTPWRDSVADLLQVLAAFTFGLGVLNQFLIHGRNILHRTPNWPFSVAFFSGFLLMLGTGLLQHYAPHFLAAVPPQGAIGVLGFWEAAYRVLFEGALQALSATVFALLAFFIASAAYRAFRIRTLEAGLLMVTATIVMLANVPIGQQWLTGWIPEESPWAWLRLEKLAHWLQTQINAPTMRAILFGLWVGALGMALRIILGLERSFTIGRQ
;
A
#
# COMPACT_ATOMS: atom_id res chain seq x y z
N MET A 1 -13.65 -11.49 -12.26
CA MET A 1 -12.92 -12.77 -12.04
C MET A 1 -13.06 -13.58 -13.31
N PHE A 2 -12.06 -13.50 -14.19
CA PHE A 2 -12.00 -14.30 -15.42
C PHE A 2 -12.33 -15.76 -15.09
N GLN A 3 -13.47 -16.26 -15.58
CA GLN A 3 -13.63 -17.69 -15.68
C GLN A 3 -12.74 -18.13 -16.84
N PRO A 4 -11.62 -18.83 -16.60
CA PRO A 4 -10.81 -19.32 -17.70
C PRO A 4 -11.72 -20.15 -18.60
N VAL A 5 -11.64 -19.92 -19.92
CA VAL A 5 -12.35 -20.78 -20.86
C VAL A 5 -11.88 -22.20 -20.58
N GLN A 6 -12.78 -23.13 -20.29
CA GLN A 6 -12.38 -24.47 -19.84
C GLN A 6 -11.56 -25.22 -20.91
N ASP A 7 -11.67 -24.78 -22.17
CA ASP A 7 -10.83 -25.25 -23.27
C ASP A 7 -9.45 -24.56 -23.25
N GLY A 8 -8.42 -25.36 -22.93
CA GLY A 8 -7.04 -24.89 -22.88
C GLY A 8 -6.53 -24.35 -24.22
N THR A 9 -7.02 -24.86 -25.36
CA THR A 9 -6.58 -24.40 -26.69
C THR A 9 -7.05 -22.98 -26.97
N ILE A 10 -8.29 -22.68 -26.60
CA ILE A 10 -8.89 -21.36 -26.76
C ILE A 10 -8.18 -20.34 -25.85
N ASN A 11 -7.83 -20.71 -24.61
CA ASN A 11 -7.05 -19.83 -23.73
C ASN A 11 -5.67 -19.50 -24.30
N TRP A 12 -4.94 -20.48 -24.82
CA TRP A 12 -3.64 -20.23 -25.46
C TRP A 12 -3.76 -19.34 -26.70
N LEU A 13 -4.83 -19.50 -27.48
CA LEU A 13 -5.12 -18.61 -28.62
C LEU A 13 -5.45 -17.19 -28.17
N PHE A 14 -6.22 -17.00 -27.09
CA PHE A 14 -6.49 -15.67 -26.54
C PHE A 14 -5.21 -15.02 -25.99
N ILE A 15 -4.36 -15.77 -25.28
CA ILE A 15 -3.07 -15.27 -24.78
C ILE A 15 -2.16 -14.87 -25.95
N GLY A 16 -2.00 -15.75 -26.94
CA GLY A 16 -1.20 -15.46 -28.13
C GLY A 16 -1.74 -14.26 -28.91
N GLY A 17 -3.05 -14.20 -29.13
CA GLY A 17 -3.73 -13.11 -29.83
C GLY A 17 -3.56 -11.77 -29.11
N THR A 18 -3.76 -11.73 -27.79
CA THR A 18 -3.58 -10.52 -26.98
C THR A 18 -2.13 -10.04 -26.95
N LEU A 19 -1.14 -10.94 -26.91
CA LEU A 19 0.27 -10.58 -27.00
C LEU A 19 0.64 -10.00 -28.37
N VAL A 20 0.14 -10.61 -29.47
CA VAL A 20 0.38 -10.11 -30.83
C VAL A 20 -0.28 -8.75 -31.05
N VAL A 21 -1.54 -8.60 -30.65
CA VAL A 21 -2.27 -7.33 -30.77
C VAL A 21 -1.62 -6.26 -29.89
N GLY A 22 -1.29 -6.59 -28.64
CA GLY A 22 -0.62 -5.68 -27.71
C GLY A 22 0.77 -5.26 -28.20
N GLY A 23 1.58 -6.21 -28.67
CA GLY A 23 2.89 -5.94 -29.26
C GLY A 23 2.80 -5.10 -30.53
N GLY A 24 1.82 -5.38 -31.40
CA GLY A 24 1.55 -4.59 -32.60
C GLY A 24 1.12 -3.16 -32.29
N LEU A 25 0.24 -2.97 -31.30
CA LEU A 25 -0.16 -1.65 -30.82
C LEU A 25 1.02 -0.86 -30.25
N LEU A 26 1.90 -1.51 -29.47
CA LEU A 26 3.10 -0.88 -28.94
C LEU A 26 4.08 -0.51 -30.06
N ALA A 27 4.30 -1.38 -31.04
CA ALA A 27 5.17 -1.09 -32.18
C ALA A 27 4.64 0.09 -33.01
N LEU A 28 3.33 0.12 -33.28
CA LEU A 28 2.65 1.25 -33.92
C LEU A 28 2.82 2.54 -33.10
N LEU A 29 2.64 2.45 -31.78
CA LEU A 29 2.79 3.59 -30.88
C LEU A 29 4.24 4.14 -30.90
N HIS A 30 5.24 3.27 -30.95
CA HIS A 30 6.66 3.65 -31.05
C HIS A 30 7.00 4.26 -32.41
N GLY A 31 6.29 3.87 -33.47
CA GLY A 31 6.43 4.45 -34.81
C GLY A 31 5.93 5.90 -34.93
N PHE A 32 5.06 6.37 -34.02
CA PHE A 32 4.63 7.76 -34.02
C PHE A 32 5.73 8.72 -33.55
N ALA A 33 5.70 9.93 -34.12
CA ALA A 33 6.53 11.04 -33.64
C ALA A 33 6.31 11.28 -32.13
N PRO A 34 7.37 11.63 -31.37
CA PRO A 34 7.28 11.86 -29.92
C PRO A 34 6.11 12.75 -29.44
N PRO A 35 5.76 13.88 -30.12
CA PRO A 35 4.62 14.69 -29.68
C PRO A 35 3.28 13.96 -29.87
N VAL A 36 3.11 13.23 -30.97
CA VAL A 36 1.86 12.50 -31.27
C VAL A 36 1.67 11.36 -30.28
N ARG A 37 2.72 10.57 -30.03
CA ARG A 37 2.70 9.48 -29.04
C ARG A 37 2.26 9.98 -27.66
N ARG A 38 2.77 11.14 -27.23
CA ARG A 38 2.40 11.75 -25.95
C ARG A 38 0.91 12.07 -25.87
N TRP A 39 0.35 12.71 -26.90
CA TRP A 39 -1.07 13.04 -26.93
C TRP A 39 -1.95 11.79 -26.98
N VAL A 40 -1.55 10.78 -27.74
CA VAL A 40 -2.27 9.49 -27.80
C VAL A 40 -2.30 8.83 -26.42
N ILE A 41 -1.16 8.73 -25.72
CA ILE A 41 -1.11 8.18 -24.36
C ILE A 41 -1.99 9.01 -23.41
N ALA A 42 -1.86 10.33 -23.43
CA ALA A 42 -2.63 11.22 -22.54
C ALA A 42 -4.15 11.08 -22.75
N ILE A 43 -4.60 11.05 -24.01
CA ILE A 43 -6.02 10.88 -24.34
C ILE A 43 -6.51 9.50 -23.90
N LEU A 44 -5.75 8.43 -24.16
CA LEU A 44 -6.14 7.08 -23.73
C LEU A 44 -6.23 6.97 -22.22
N THR A 45 -5.25 7.50 -21.48
CA THR A 45 -5.26 7.53 -20.01
C THR A 45 -6.40 8.39 -19.47
N PHE A 46 -6.69 9.53 -20.11
CA PHE A 46 -7.83 10.37 -19.74
C PHE A 46 -9.17 9.65 -19.90
N LEU A 47 -9.40 9.03 -21.05
CA LEU A 47 -10.64 8.30 -21.33
C LEU A 47 -10.81 7.11 -20.39
N ALA A 48 -9.73 6.39 -20.09
CA ALA A 48 -9.73 5.30 -19.12
C ALA A 48 -10.10 5.76 -17.69
N GLY A 49 -9.56 6.90 -17.24
CA GLY A 49 -9.90 7.47 -15.93
C GLY A 49 -11.32 8.07 -15.89
N LEU A 50 -11.74 8.72 -16.99
CA LEU A 50 -13.06 9.33 -17.14
C LEU A 50 -14.18 8.28 -17.09
N TYR A 51 -13.91 7.06 -17.56
CA TYR A 51 -14.86 5.95 -17.57
C TYR A 51 -15.53 5.73 -16.20
N PHE A 52 -14.74 5.57 -15.13
CA PHE A 52 -15.29 5.31 -13.79
C PHE A 52 -16.02 6.51 -13.20
N ALA A 53 -15.54 7.73 -13.48
CA ALA A 53 -16.23 8.93 -13.05
C ALA A 53 -17.62 9.02 -13.72
N LEU A 54 -17.68 8.81 -15.04
CA LEU A 54 -18.93 8.83 -15.79
C LEU A 54 -19.88 7.70 -15.37
N GLU A 55 -19.36 6.48 -15.18
CA GLU A 55 -20.15 5.34 -14.73
C GLU A 55 -20.75 5.58 -13.33
N PHE A 56 -19.98 6.22 -12.42
CA PHE A 56 -20.42 6.56 -11.07
C PHE A 56 -21.45 7.70 -11.02
N PHE A 57 -21.24 8.77 -11.79
CA PHE A 57 -22.12 9.95 -11.75
C PHE A 57 -23.39 9.81 -12.60
N MET A 58 -23.42 8.90 -13.58
CA MET A 58 -24.63 8.65 -14.37
C MET A 58 -25.64 7.77 -13.60
N PRO A 59 -26.90 8.19 -13.44
CA PRO A 59 -27.91 7.45 -12.69
C PRO A 59 -28.36 6.16 -13.39
N ARG A 60 -28.55 5.07 -12.61
CA ARG A 60 -29.13 3.73 -12.95
C ARG A 60 -28.58 3.06 -14.22
N HIS A 61 -28.02 1.83 -14.09
CA HIS A 61 -27.66 0.89 -15.19
C HIS A 61 -27.43 1.58 -16.54
N ASN A 62 -26.36 2.37 -16.62
CA ASN A 62 -26.05 3.17 -17.78
C ASN A 62 -25.38 2.33 -18.87
N VAL A 63 -25.12 2.92 -20.03
CA VAL A 63 -24.45 2.26 -21.17
C VAL A 63 -23.02 1.78 -20.85
N LEU A 64 -22.41 2.30 -19.79
CA LEU A 64 -21.07 1.92 -19.34
C LEU A 64 -21.13 0.73 -18.37
N THR A 65 -22.19 0.59 -17.57
CA THR A 65 -22.31 -0.48 -16.55
C THR A 65 -21.98 -1.90 -17.07
N PRO A 66 -22.40 -2.34 -18.28
CA PRO A 66 -22.05 -3.67 -18.80
C PRO A 66 -20.55 -3.92 -18.97
N TRP A 67 -19.76 -2.85 -19.18
CA TRP A 67 -18.32 -2.93 -19.45
C TRP A 67 -17.48 -2.75 -18.19
N ARG A 68 -18.10 -2.47 -17.04
CA ARG A 68 -17.41 -2.10 -15.80
C ARG A 68 -16.43 -3.19 -15.37
N ASP A 69 -16.87 -4.44 -15.37
CA ASP A 69 -16.04 -5.55 -14.95
C ASP A 69 -14.86 -5.76 -15.91
N SER A 70 -15.07 -5.63 -17.22
CA SER A 70 -14.00 -5.73 -18.22
C SER A 70 -12.95 -4.62 -18.08
N VAL A 71 -13.39 -3.37 -17.82
CA VAL A 71 -12.48 -2.25 -17.59
C VAL A 71 -11.75 -2.39 -16.25
N ALA A 72 -12.42 -2.87 -15.20
CA ALA A 72 -11.80 -3.15 -13.91
C ALA A 72 -10.76 -4.27 -13.99
N ASP A 73 -11.05 -5.34 -14.73
CA ASP A 73 -10.10 -6.42 -15.02
C ASP A 73 -8.87 -5.88 -15.76
N LEU A 74 -9.04 -4.96 -16.73
CA LEU A 74 -7.92 -4.28 -17.39
C LEU A 74 -7.10 -3.44 -16.43
N LEU A 75 -7.73 -2.73 -15.47
CA LEU A 75 -7.00 -2.01 -14.43
C LEU A 75 -6.21 -2.96 -13.52
N GLN A 76 -6.74 -4.14 -13.19
CA GLN A 76 -6.03 -5.13 -12.40
C GLN A 76 -4.77 -5.63 -13.13
N VAL A 77 -4.86 -5.86 -14.45
CA VAL A 77 -3.72 -6.19 -15.29
C VAL A 77 -2.68 -5.06 -15.30
N LEU A 78 -3.11 -3.81 -15.49
CA LEU A 78 -2.23 -2.64 -15.42
C LEU A 78 -1.56 -2.49 -14.04
N ALA A 79 -2.29 -2.75 -12.96
CA ALA A 79 -1.75 -2.75 -11.61
C ALA A 79 -0.65 -3.81 -11.45
N ALA A 80 -0.87 -5.04 -11.95
CA ALA A 80 0.14 -6.09 -11.93
C ALA A 80 1.43 -5.69 -12.68
N PHE A 81 1.31 -5.09 -13.87
CA PHE A 81 2.46 -4.54 -14.60
C PHE A 81 3.14 -3.40 -13.84
N THR A 82 2.37 -2.52 -13.21
CA THR A 82 2.90 -1.40 -12.42
C THR A 82 3.70 -1.91 -11.22
N PHE A 83 3.19 -2.91 -10.50
CA PHE A 83 3.94 -3.59 -9.44
C PHE A 83 5.23 -4.20 -9.98
N GLY A 84 5.16 -4.90 -11.11
CA GLY A 84 6.33 -5.47 -11.79
C GLY A 84 7.39 -4.42 -12.14
N LEU A 85 6.99 -3.28 -12.72
CA LEU A 85 7.88 -2.16 -13.01
C LEU A 85 8.49 -1.56 -11.74
N GLY A 86 7.71 -1.48 -10.65
CA GLY A 86 8.19 -1.03 -9.34
C GLY A 86 9.31 -1.94 -8.81
N VAL A 87 9.12 -3.26 -8.88
CA VAL A 87 10.13 -4.25 -8.49
C VAL A 87 11.36 -4.16 -9.39
N LEU A 88 11.17 -4.11 -10.70
CA LEU A 88 12.27 -3.97 -11.67
C LEU A 88 13.09 -2.71 -11.42
N ASN A 89 12.44 -1.57 -11.16
CA ASN A 89 13.14 -0.33 -10.86
C ASN A 89 14.01 -0.46 -9.60
N GLN A 90 13.49 -1.06 -8.53
CA GLN A 90 14.29 -1.33 -7.32
C GLN A 90 15.46 -2.25 -7.61
N PHE A 91 15.25 -3.30 -8.41
CA PHE A 91 16.29 -4.24 -8.80
C PHE A 91 17.39 -3.57 -9.62
N LEU A 92 17.04 -2.65 -10.53
CA LEU A 92 18.01 -1.89 -11.32
C LEU A 92 18.85 -0.96 -10.43
N ILE A 93 18.22 -0.23 -9.50
CA ILE A 93 18.92 0.70 -8.61
C ILE A 93 19.86 -0.06 -7.68
N HIS A 94 19.35 -1.07 -6.97
CA HIS A 94 20.14 -1.86 -6.02
C HIS A 94 21.17 -2.75 -6.74
N GLY A 95 20.83 -3.28 -7.91
CA GLY A 95 21.75 -4.05 -8.74
C GLY A 95 22.93 -3.20 -9.22
N ARG A 96 22.68 -1.96 -9.66
CA ARG A 96 23.74 -1.01 -10.03
C ARG A 96 24.64 -0.67 -8.85
N ASN A 97 24.07 -0.51 -7.64
CA ASN A 97 24.86 -0.25 -6.44
C ASN A 97 25.82 -1.40 -6.11
N ILE A 98 25.39 -2.65 -6.30
CA ILE A 98 26.23 -3.84 -6.10
C ILE A 98 27.32 -3.92 -7.17
N LEU A 99 26.94 -3.75 -8.44
CA LEU A 99 27.86 -3.85 -9.57
C LEU A 99 28.98 -2.80 -9.51
N HIS A 100 28.62 -1.56 -9.19
CA HIS A 100 29.58 -0.45 -9.09
C HIS A 100 30.19 -0.28 -7.69
N ARG A 101 29.87 -1.17 -6.73
CA ARG A 101 30.34 -1.10 -5.33
C ARG A 101 30.22 0.30 -4.73
N THR A 102 29.07 0.94 -4.92
CA THR A 102 28.81 2.28 -4.37
C THR A 102 28.85 2.24 -2.84
N PRO A 103 29.02 3.36 -2.12
CA PRO A 103 29.09 3.36 -0.65
C PRO A 103 27.91 2.64 0.05
N ASN A 104 26.76 2.55 -0.64
CA ASN A 104 25.53 1.92 -0.15
C ASN A 104 25.34 0.46 -0.64
N TRP A 105 26.36 -0.17 -1.24
CA TRP A 105 26.26 -1.53 -1.75
C TRP A 105 25.88 -2.57 -0.68
N PRO A 106 26.30 -2.48 0.60
CA PRO A 106 25.91 -3.47 1.61
C PRO A 106 24.40 -3.50 1.86
N PHE A 107 23.75 -2.34 1.87
CA PHE A 107 22.29 -2.24 1.99
C PHE A 107 21.57 -2.86 0.78
N SER A 108 22.19 -2.78 -0.40
CA SER A 108 21.64 -3.39 -1.61
C SER A 108 21.76 -4.91 -1.57
N VAL A 109 22.81 -5.47 -0.96
CA VAL A 109 22.89 -6.91 -0.69
C VAL A 109 21.82 -7.36 0.29
N ALA A 110 21.62 -6.60 1.38
CA ALA A 110 20.55 -6.87 2.35
C ALA A 110 19.15 -6.85 1.71
N PHE A 111 18.92 -5.94 0.76
CA PHE A 111 17.69 -5.90 -0.04
C PHE A 111 17.48 -7.20 -0.84
N PHE A 112 18.46 -7.62 -1.64
CA PHE A 112 18.32 -8.84 -2.45
C PHE A 112 18.23 -10.09 -1.59
N SER A 113 19.00 -10.19 -0.51
CA SER A 113 18.91 -11.33 0.40
C SER A 113 17.53 -11.38 1.08
N GLY A 114 17.03 -10.25 1.58
CA GLY A 114 15.71 -10.18 2.19
C GLY A 114 14.60 -10.54 1.21
N PHE A 115 14.67 -10.01 -0.02
CA PHE A 115 13.72 -10.34 -1.08
C PHE A 115 13.73 -11.83 -1.43
N LEU A 116 14.90 -12.41 -1.68
CA LEU A 116 15.03 -13.81 -2.07
C LEU A 116 14.64 -14.77 -0.95
N LEU A 117 15.00 -14.46 0.29
CA LEU A 117 14.61 -15.26 1.45
C LEU A 117 13.09 -15.25 1.62
N MET A 118 12.47 -14.07 1.61
CA MET A 118 11.02 -13.93 1.76
C MET A 118 10.26 -14.62 0.62
N LEU A 119 10.70 -14.40 -0.62
CA LEU A 119 10.09 -15.04 -1.79
C LEU A 119 10.26 -16.57 -1.71
N GLY A 120 11.45 -17.04 -1.40
CA GLY A 120 11.76 -18.47 -1.28
C GLY A 120 10.93 -19.15 -0.22
N THR A 121 10.91 -18.63 1.02
CA THR A 121 10.12 -19.22 2.11
C THR A 121 8.62 -19.13 1.87
N GLY A 122 8.14 -18.03 1.28
CA GLY A 122 6.72 -17.88 0.94
C GLY A 122 6.26 -18.88 -0.13
N LEU A 123 7.06 -19.06 -1.19
CA LEU A 123 6.77 -20.04 -2.24
C LEU A 123 6.86 -21.48 -1.72
N LEU A 124 7.89 -21.80 -0.92
CA LEU A 124 8.06 -23.13 -0.35
C LEU A 124 6.94 -23.47 0.63
N GLN A 125 6.54 -22.54 1.51
CA GLN A 125 5.39 -22.76 2.39
C GLN A 125 4.11 -23.04 1.61
N HIS A 126 3.85 -22.30 0.52
CA HIS A 126 2.60 -22.40 -0.21
C HIS A 126 2.54 -23.62 -1.15
N TYR A 127 3.59 -23.87 -1.93
CA TYR A 127 3.59 -24.88 -2.98
C TYR A 127 4.30 -26.18 -2.61
N ALA A 128 5.27 -26.15 -1.69
CA ALA A 128 6.09 -27.31 -1.34
C ALA A 128 6.41 -27.37 0.18
N PRO A 129 5.39 -27.39 1.06
CA PRO A 129 5.57 -27.24 2.51
C PRO A 129 6.40 -28.36 3.17
N HIS A 130 6.59 -29.48 2.47
CA HIS A 130 7.36 -30.64 2.94
C HIS A 130 8.71 -30.81 2.21
N PHE A 131 9.13 -29.84 1.40
CA PHE A 131 10.41 -29.90 0.71
C PHE A 131 11.57 -29.90 1.71
N LEU A 132 12.35 -30.98 1.77
CA LEU A 132 13.46 -31.15 2.73
C LEU A 132 13.08 -30.89 4.21
N ALA A 133 11.79 -31.03 4.54
CA ALA A 133 11.25 -30.72 5.85
C ALA A 133 10.43 -31.91 6.37
N ALA A 134 10.56 -32.20 7.68
CA ALA A 134 9.77 -33.22 8.32
C ALA A 134 8.28 -32.84 8.29
N VAL A 135 7.43 -33.81 7.97
CA VAL A 135 5.98 -33.63 8.00
C VAL A 135 5.55 -33.52 9.46
N PRO A 136 4.87 -32.44 9.87
CA PRO A 136 4.33 -32.33 11.22
C PRO A 136 3.39 -33.50 11.53
N PRO A 137 3.41 -34.05 12.76
CA PRO A 137 2.48 -35.11 13.15
C PRO A 137 1.02 -34.67 12.96
N GLN A 138 0.22 -35.50 12.30
CA GLN A 138 -1.21 -35.23 12.08
C GLN A 138 -1.93 -35.14 13.43
N GLY A 139 -2.56 -33.99 13.71
CA GLY A 139 -3.27 -33.74 14.98
C GLY A 139 -2.46 -32.99 16.05
N ALA A 140 -1.20 -32.63 15.78
CA ALA A 140 -0.44 -31.78 16.68
C ALA A 140 -0.98 -30.33 16.66
N ILE A 141 -1.53 -29.88 17.78
CA ILE A 141 -2.03 -28.50 17.91
C ILE A 141 -0.84 -27.58 18.19
N GLY A 142 -0.68 -26.54 17.37
CA GLY A 142 0.37 -25.53 17.54
C GLY A 142 1.74 -25.88 16.96
N VAL A 143 1.88 -27.02 16.26
CA VAL A 143 3.13 -27.38 15.57
C VAL A 143 3.10 -26.83 14.14
N LEU A 144 4.00 -25.88 13.86
CA LEU A 144 4.16 -25.29 12.53
C LEU A 144 5.09 -26.14 11.67
N GLY A 145 4.81 -26.22 10.37
CA GLY A 145 5.77 -26.77 9.41
C GLY A 145 7.02 -25.90 9.34
N PHE A 146 8.19 -26.49 9.01
CA PHE A 146 9.46 -25.75 8.96
C PHE A 146 9.39 -24.50 8.07
N TRP A 147 8.86 -24.61 6.85
CA TRP A 147 8.76 -23.48 5.92
C TRP A 147 7.76 -22.42 6.37
N GLU A 148 6.67 -22.83 7.03
CA GLU A 148 5.74 -21.89 7.65
C GLU A 148 6.41 -21.12 8.80
N ALA A 149 7.14 -21.82 9.67
CA ALA A 149 7.89 -21.19 10.75
C ALA A 149 8.95 -20.24 10.20
N ALA A 150 9.70 -20.65 9.17
CA ALA A 150 10.70 -19.81 8.51
C ALA A 150 10.08 -18.54 7.91
N TYR A 151 8.96 -18.67 7.18
CA TYR A 151 8.23 -17.53 6.65
C TYR A 151 7.73 -16.60 7.76
N ARG A 152 7.12 -17.14 8.83
CA ARG A 152 6.65 -16.33 9.97
C ARG A 152 7.79 -15.57 10.64
N VAL A 153 8.94 -16.19 10.84
CA VAL A 153 10.13 -15.51 11.41
C VAL A 153 10.58 -14.36 10.50
N LEU A 154 10.62 -14.57 9.19
CA LEU A 154 10.98 -13.50 8.25
C LEU A 154 9.91 -12.41 8.15
N PHE A 155 8.63 -12.78 8.21
CA PHE A 155 7.51 -11.85 8.06
C PHE A 155 7.22 -11.07 9.34
N GLU A 156 6.94 -11.75 10.44
CA GLU A 156 6.62 -11.12 11.72
C GLU A 156 7.90 -10.64 12.42
N GLY A 157 8.92 -11.50 12.47
CA GLY A 157 10.15 -11.23 13.19
C GLY A 157 11.11 -10.25 12.51
N ALA A 158 11.19 -10.25 11.17
CA ALA A 158 12.03 -9.31 10.44
C ALA A 158 11.21 -8.18 9.80
N LEU A 159 10.34 -8.47 8.83
CA LEU A 159 9.67 -7.43 8.05
C LEU A 159 8.78 -6.52 8.92
N GLN A 160 7.89 -7.10 9.75
CA GLN A 160 7.02 -6.31 10.61
C GLN A 160 7.80 -5.60 11.72
N ALA A 161 8.73 -6.29 12.39
CA ALA A 161 9.55 -5.66 13.43
C ALA A 161 10.40 -4.50 12.91
N LEU A 162 11.04 -4.65 11.74
CA LEU A 162 11.80 -3.57 11.10
C LEU A 162 10.88 -2.43 10.63
N SER A 163 9.67 -2.73 10.17
CA SER A 163 8.68 -1.70 9.83
C SER A 163 8.24 -0.94 11.09
N ALA A 164 8.05 -1.64 12.20
CA ALA A 164 7.72 -1.06 13.49
C ALA A 164 8.86 -0.19 14.05
N THR A 165 10.12 -0.56 13.84
CA THR A 165 11.26 0.25 14.28
C THR A 165 11.36 1.56 13.50
N VAL A 166 11.15 1.53 12.18
CA VAL A 166 11.08 2.74 11.35
C VAL A 166 9.92 3.62 11.80
N PHE A 167 8.74 3.04 12.04
CA PHE A 167 7.59 3.78 12.54
C PHE A 167 7.85 4.38 13.93
N ALA A 168 8.48 3.64 14.85
CA ALA A 168 8.84 4.13 16.17
C ALA A 168 9.86 5.28 16.11
N LEU A 169 10.86 5.19 15.22
CA LEU A 169 11.82 6.27 14.99
C LEU A 169 11.13 7.52 14.43
N LEU A 170 10.24 7.35 13.45
CA LEU A 170 9.44 8.46 12.91
C LEU A 170 8.57 9.10 13.98
N ALA A 171 7.86 8.30 14.78
CA ALA A 171 7.03 8.78 15.89
C ALA A 171 7.88 9.53 16.93
N PHE A 172 9.05 9.00 17.30
CA PHE A 172 9.99 9.66 18.22
C PHE A 172 10.47 11.00 17.66
N PHE A 173 10.87 11.07 16.38
CA PHE A 173 11.33 12.32 15.78
C PHE A 173 10.21 13.35 15.64
N ILE A 174 8.99 12.93 15.29
CA ILE A 174 7.82 13.81 15.25
C ILE A 174 7.52 14.35 16.65
N ALA A 175 7.47 13.49 17.67
CA ALA A 175 7.23 13.88 19.05
C ALA A 175 8.33 14.81 19.60
N SER A 176 9.60 14.51 19.32
CA SER A 176 10.74 15.35 19.71
C SER A 176 10.71 16.73 19.06
N ALA A 177 10.43 16.78 17.75
CA ALA A 177 10.28 18.04 17.01
C ALA A 177 9.08 18.84 17.52
N ALA A 178 7.95 18.19 17.75
CA ALA A 178 6.74 18.79 18.30
C ALA A 178 6.99 19.33 19.71
N TYR A 179 7.62 18.57 20.61
CA TYR A 179 7.96 19.05 21.96
C TYR A 179 8.88 20.28 21.92
N ARG A 180 9.90 20.28 21.04
CA ARG A 180 10.79 21.43 20.86
C ARG A 180 10.05 22.65 20.29
N ALA A 181 9.10 22.45 19.39
CA ALA A 181 8.29 23.51 18.79
C ALA A 181 7.18 24.03 19.73
N PHE A 182 6.59 23.15 20.54
CA PHE A 182 5.49 23.39 21.48
C PHE A 182 5.93 23.41 22.94
N ARG A 183 7.17 23.83 23.25
CA ARG A 183 7.60 24.06 24.63
C ARG A 183 6.49 24.87 25.31
N ILE A 184 5.77 24.28 26.27
CA ILE A 184 4.47 24.73 26.78
C ILE A 184 4.56 26.23 27.11
N ARG A 185 4.15 27.05 26.15
CA ARG A 185 4.22 28.51 26.20
C ARG A 185 2.83 29.12 26.15
N THR A 186 1.83 28.33 25.77
CA THR A 186 0.42 28.73 25.68
C THR A 186 -0.48 27.67 26.30
N LEU A 187 -1.64 28.10 26.79
CA LEU A 187 -2.67 27.22 27.34
C LEU A 187 -3.17 26.21 26.29
N GLU A 188 -3.25 26.63 25.04
CA GLU A 188 -3.63 25.80 23.89
C GLU A 188 -2.67 24.63 23.68
N ALA A 189 -1.36 24.88 23.69
CA ALA A 189 -0.35 23.82 23.57
C ALA A 189 -0.39 22.86 24.77
N GLY A 190 -0.65 23.38 25.98
CA GLY A 190 -0.84 22.56 27.17
C GLY A 190 -2.05 21.63 27.05
N LEU A 191 -3.18 22.14 26.56
CA LEU A 191 -4.39 21.35 26.33
C LEU A 191 -4.12 20.22 25.33
N LEU A 192 -3.49 20.52 24.18
CA LEU A 192 -3.13 19.51 23.18
C LEU A 192 -2.20 18.42 23.73
N MET A 193 -1.23 18.78 24.57
CA MET A 193 -0.32 17.82 25.19
C MET A 193 -1.04 16.88 26.18
N VAL A 194 -1.94 17.41 27.00
CA VAL A 194 -2.75 16.60 27.92
C VAL A 194 -3.66 15.67 27.12
N THR A 195 -4.35 16.21 26.12
CA THR A 195 -5.20 15.46 25.19
C THR A 195 -4.44 14.32 24.50
N ALA A 196 -3.25 14.59 23.98
CA ALA A 196 -2.39 13.56 23.36
C ALA A 196 -1.96 12.48 24.37
N THR A 197 -1.61 12.87 25.59
CA THR A 197 -1.19 11.94 26.66
C THR A 197 -2.32 10.98 27.02
N ILE A 198 -3.56 11.48 27.13
CA ILE A 198 -4.75 10.65 27.40
C ILE A 198 -4.96 9.63 26.27
N VAL A 199 -4.89 10.05 25.00
CA VAL A 199 -5.07 9.15 23.85
C VAL A 199 -3.97 8.09 23.79
N MET A 200 -2.71 8.48 24.03
CA MET A 200 -1.60 7.52 24.02
C MET A 200 -1.74 6.48 25.13
N LEU A 201 -2.09 6.91 26.36
CA LEU A 201 -2.31 5.98 27.48
C LEU A 201 -3.49 5.03 27.21
N ALA A 202 -4.57 5.52 26.61
CA ALA A 202 -5.74 4.71 26.31
C ALA A 202 -5.49 3.59 25.29
N ASN A 203 -4.45 3.69 24.46
CA ASN A 203 -4.09 2.66 23.47
C ASN A 203 -3.07 1.62 23.99
N VAL A 204 -2.61 1.75 25.25
CA VAL A 204 -1.70 0.78 25.88
C VAL A 204 -2.50 -0.10 26.83
N PRO A 205 -2.29 -1.45 26.85
CA PRO A 205 -3.03 -2.36 27.73
C PRO A 205 -2.98 -1.95 29.23
N ILE A 206 -1.85 -1.38 29.67
CA ILE A 206 -1.65 -0.87 31.03
C ILE A 206 -2.59 0.30 31.33
N GLY A 207 -2.78 1.23 30.38
CA GLY A 207 -3.67 2.38 30.56
C GLY A 207 -5.12 1.98 30.76
N GLN A 208 -5.57 0.95 30.05
CA GLN A 208 -6.94 0.45 30.12
C GLN A 208 -7.22 -0.28 31.43
N GLN A 209 -6.39 -1.28 31.74
CA GLN A 209 -6.67 -2.22 32.83
C GLN A 209 -6.19 -1.73 34.21
N TRP A 210 -5.06 -1.02 34.28
CA TRP A 210 -4.45 -0.68 35.58
C TRP A 210 -4.86 0.69 36.11
N LEU A 211 -5.04 1.70 35.23
CA LEU A 211 -5.36 3.06 35.66
C LEU A 211 -6.86 3.29 35.86
N THR A 212 -7.71 2.73 35.00
CA THR A 212 -9.17 2.95 35.05
C THR A 212 -10.00 1.67 35.15
N GLY A 213 -9.35 0.50 35.23
CA GLY A 213 -10.04 -0.80 35.35
C GLY A 213 -10.82 -0.97 36.66
N TRP A 214 -10.51 -0.20 37.70
CA TRP A 214 -11.25 -0.19 38.96
C TRP A 214 -12.62 0.51 38.88
N ILE A 215 -12.91 1.23 37.78
CA ILE A 215 -14.20 1.89 37.56
C ILE A 215 -15.13 0.92 36.84
N PRO A 216 -16.23 0.46 37.47
CA PRO A 216 -17.18 -0.47 36.83
C PRO A 216 -17.80 0.13 35.56
N GLU A 217 -18.06 -0.71 34.56
CA GLU A 217 -18.56 -0.26 33.25
C GLU A 217 -19.94 0.40 33.31
N GLU A 218 -20.75 0.00 34.29
CA GLU A 218 -22.11 0.49 34.53
C GLU A 218 -22.18 1.65 35.52
N SER A 219 -21.05 2.08 36.07
CA SER A 219 -21.01 3.23 36.97
C SER A 219 -21.36 4.52 36.21
N PRO A 220 -22.05 5.50 36.84
CA PRO A 220 -22.22 6.85 36.29
C PRO A 220 -20.89 7.53 35.93
N TRP A 221 -19.78 7.09 36.54
CA TRP A 221 -18.42 7.59 36.30
C TRP A 221 -17.69 6.85 35.19
N ALA A 222 -18.34 5.90 34.50
CA ALA A 222 -17.70 5.12 33.45
C ALA A 222 -17.20 5.97 32.28
N TRP A 223 -17.73 7.19 32.09
CA TRP A 223 -17.25 8.14 31.09
C TRP A 223 -15.83 8.65 31.36
N LEU A 224 -15.33 8.60 32.61
CA LEU A 224 -13.96 8.97 32.99
C LEU A 224 -12.93 7.88 32.70
N ARG A 225 -13.38 6.68 32.30
CA ARG A 225 -12.48 5.61 31.88
C ARG A 225 -11.67 6.08 30.67
N LEU A 226 -10.36 5.82 30.68
CA LEU A 226 -9.44 6.35 29.68
C LEU A 226 -9.84 5.93 28.25
N GLU A 227 -10.40 4.73 28.10
CA GLU A 227 -10.88 4.20 26.83
C GLU A 227 -12.10 4.97 26.32
N LYS A 228 -13.07 5.29 27.18
CA LYS A 228 -14.27 6.04 26.79
C LYS A 228 -13.93 7.50 26.47
N LEU A 229 -13.06 8.14 27.26
CA LEU A 229 -12.57 9.49 27.00
C LEU A 229 -11.80 9.58 25.68
N ALA A 230 -10.84 8.66 25.47
CA ALA A 230 -10.08 8.64 24.23
C ALA A 230 -10.96 8.29 23.02
N HIS A 231 -11.95 7.43 23.18
CA HIS A 231 -12.91 7.13 22.12
C HIS A 231 -13.76 8.35 21.78
N TRP A 232 -14.29 9.07 22.76
CA TRP A 232 -15.04 10.32 22.54
C TRP A 232 -14.18 11.36 21.81
N LEU A 233 -12.95 11.54 22.27
CA LEU A 233 -12.00 12.47 21.66
C LEU A 233 -11.66 12.08 20.21
N GLN A 234 -11.48 10.79 19.94
CA GLN A 234 -11.21 10.30 18.58
C GLN A 234 -12.43 10.40 17.65
N THR A 235 -13.64 10.15 18.16
CA THR A 235 -14.85 10.11 17.32
C THR A 235 -15.53 11.46 17.15
N GLN A 236 -15.45 12.35 18.14
CA GLN A 236 -16.12 13.65 18.09
C GLN A 236 -15.17 14.78 17.66
N ILE A 237 -13.93 14.79 18.15
CA ILE A 237 -12.97 15.87 17.85
C ILE A 237 -12.03 15.49 16.70
N ASN A 238 -11.43 14.30 16.74
CA ASN A 238 -10.49 13.90 15.70
C ASN A 238 -11.18 13.53 14.38
N ALA A 239 -12.31 12.81 14.41
CA ALA A 239 -13.00 12.37 13.20
C ALA A 239 -13.34 13.48 12.19
N PRO A 240 -13.90 14.65 12.56
CA PRO A 240 -14.13 15.73 11.59
C PRO A 240 -12.81 16.28 11.02
N THR A 241 -11.77 16.39 11.84
CA THR A 241 -10.44 16.83 11.41
C THR A 241 -9.82 15.85 10.41
N MET A 242 -9.88 14.56 10.71
CA MET A 242 -9.41 13.50 9.80
C MET A 242 -10.18 13.54 8.48
N ARG A 243 -11.50 13.74 8.51
CA ARG A 243 -12.31 13.91 7.29
C ARG A 243 -11.88 15.13 6.48
N ALA A 244 -11.57 16.25 7.13
CA ALA A 244 -11.07 17.45 6.45
C ALA A 244 -9.69 17.24 5.82
N ILE A 245 -8.76 16.59 6.54
CA ILE A 245 -7.43 16.22 6.02
C ILE A 245 -7.57 15.28 4.83
N LEU A 246 -8.39 14.23 4.95
CA LEU A 246 -8.65 13.29 3.86
C LEU A 246 -9.27 13.99 2.65
N PHE A 247 -10.25 14.87 2.86
CA PHE A 247 -10.83 15.66 1.79
C PHE A 247 -9.75 16.51 1.09
N GLY A 248 -8.90 17.20 1.84
CA GLY A 248 -7.78 17.97 1.28
C GLY A 248 -6.78 17.09 0.51
N LEU A 249 -6.46 15.91 1.04
CA LEU A 249 -5.60 14.93 0.36
C LEU A 249 -6.23 14.46 -0.95
N TRP A 250 -7.52 14.12 -0.97
CA TRP A 250 -8.22 13.66 -2.16
C TRP A 250 -8.37 14.76 -3.22
N VAL A 251 -8.67 15.99 -2.81
CA VAL A 251 -8.70 17.14 -3.73
C VAL A 251 -7.30 17.43 -4.29
N GLY A 252 -6.26 17.34 -3.46
CA GLY A 252 -4.87 17.47 -3.90
C GLY A 252 -4.46 16.37 -4.88
N ALA A 253 -4.83 15.12 -4.59
CA ALA A 253 -4.60 13.97 -5.46
C ALA A 253 -5.35 14.10 -6.79
N LEU A 254 -6.60 14.58 -6.77
CA LEU A 254 -7.36 14.90 -7.98
C LEU A 254 -6.65 15.98 -8.81
N GLY A 255 -6.16 17.05 -8.16
CA GLY A 255 -5.39 18.10 -8.82
C GLY A 255 -4.11 17.56 -9.48
N MET A 256 -3.36 16.69 -8.80
CA MET A 256 -2.18 16.03 -9.37
C MET A 256 -2.57 15.09 -10.53
N ALA A 257 -3.61 14.28 -10.37
CA ALA A 257 -4.11 13.40 -11.42
C ALA A 257 -4.52 14.18 -12.67
N LEU A 258 -5.24 15.30 -12.53
CA LEU A 258 -5.59 16.18 -13.65
C LEU A 258 -4.35 16.77 -14.33
N ARG A 259 -3.34 17.20 -13.57
CA ARG A 259 -2.08 17.70 -14.14
C ARG A 259 -1.33 16.62 -14.94
N ILE A 260 -1.34 15.38 -14.47
CA ILE A 260 -0.74 14.23 -15.16
C ILE A 260 -1.54 13.93 -16.43
N ILE A 261 -2.85 13.80 -16.32
CA ILE A 261 -3.78 13.49 -17.42
C ILE A 261 -3.71 14.55 -18.53
N LEU A 262 -3.70 15.83 -18.18
CA LEU A 262 -3.58 16.94 -19.13
C LEU A 262 -2.15 17.11 -19.66
N GLY A 263 -1.21 16.28 -19.20
CA GLY A 263 0.19 16.33 -19.59
C GLY A 263 0.90 17.63 -19.17
N LEU A 264 0.39 18.35 -18.17
CA LEU A 264 0.99 19.59 -17.67
C LEU A 264 2.28 19.31 -16.88
N GLU A 265 2.42 18.12 -16.31
CA GLU A 265 3.67 17.68 -15.68
C GLU A 265 4.68 17.20 -16.72
N ARG A 266 5.76 17.97 -16.87
CA ARG A 266 6.84 17.71 -17.85
C ARG A 266 7.86 16.66 -17.37
N SER A 267 7.68 16.09 -16.17
CA SER A 267 8.66 15.16 -15.56
C SER A 267 8.68 13.78 -16.24
N PHE A 268 7.59 13.38 -16.91
CA PHE A 268 7.49 12.07 -17.57
C PHE A 268 8.09 12.05 -18.99
N THR A 269 9.09 12.87 -19.30
CA THR A 269 9.85 12.71 -20.55
C THR A 269 10.97 11.70 -20.32
N ILE A 270 10.66 10.41 -20.50
CA ILE A 270 11.66 9.41 -20.90
C ILE A 270 12.31 9.94 -22.19
N GLY A 271 13.49 10.54 -22.09
CA GLY A 271 14.22 11.07 -23.25
C GLY A 271 15.03 12.35 -23.06
N ARG A 272 15.11 12.94 -21.86
CA ARG A 272 16.14 13.95 -21.55
C ARG A 272 16.89 13.53 -20.29
N GLN A 273 17.93 12.72 -20.49
CA GLN A 273 19.18 12.97 -19.80
C GLN A 273 19.82 14.21 -20.43
#